data_AF-A0A357R237-F1
#
_entry.id   AF-A0A357R237-F1
#
_cell.length_a   1.000
_cell.length_b   1.000
_cell.length_c   1.000
_cell.angle_alpha   90.00
_cell.angle_beta   90.00
_cell.angle_gamma   90.00
#
_symmetry.space_group_name_H-M   'P 1'
#
loop_
_entity.id
_entity.type
_entity.pdbx_description
1 polymer ?
#
loop_
_entity_poly.entity_id
_entity_poly.type
_entity_poly.pdbx_seq_one_letter_code
_entity_poly.pdbx_strand_id
1 'polypeptide(L)'
;MSPFNNLPTGVDSQLVARVLDNCKIVSEKQGVKFTEFLDPFHREFIRPLVANFFGVRYLEDGGYAGAEKQRLAIFPDYYSPADIEMPIAVLEIRLSDPTRVLSHRDYLGAIVGLGLKRSYIGDILTFAGGAHMIAAREIADVVRSLGEVHKFRAEAVEIPPYSIRWEEQPVRTISCTVASVRLDAVLSTGLGMGRSKAAELIKGDKVKVNWRQIV
;
A
#
# COMPACT_ATOMS: atom_id res chain seq x y z
N MET A 1 21.61 10.97 -19.30
CA MET A 1 21.01 11.89 -18.31
C MET A 1 20.65 11.07 -17.08
N SER A 2 21.05 11.52 -15.89
CA SER A 2 20.66 10.85 -14.64
C SER A 2 19.12 10.82 -14.52
N PRO A 3 18.48 9.68 -14.22
CA PRO A 3 17.03 9.60 -14.02
C PRO A 3 16.55 10.44 -12.82
N PHE A 4 17.48 10.93 -11.99
CA PHE A 4 17.20 11.72 -10.79
C PHE A 4 16.99 13.22 -11.05
N ASN A 5 17.34 13.74 -12.23
CA ASN A 5 17.39 15.19 -12.45
C ASN A 5 16.02 15.88 -12.61
N ASN A 6 14.90 15.15 -12.66
CA ASN A 6 13.53 15.71 -12.75
C ASN A 6 12.48 14.73 -12.23
N LEU A 7 12.60 14.30 -10.96
CA LEU A 7 11.56 13.46 -10.37
C LEU A 7 10.28 14.29 -10.10
N PRO A 8 9.08 13.78 -10.46
CA PRO A 8 7.83 14.44 -10.11
C PRO A 8 7.68 14.63 -8.59
N THR A 9 7.01 15.70 -8.17
CA THR A 9 6.68 15.93 -6.76
C THR A 9 5.99 14.71 -6.14
N GLY A 10 6.52 14.23 -5.01
CA GLY A 10 6.03 13.05 -4.30
C GLY A 10 6.73 11.74 -4.66
N VAL A 11 7.60 11.72 -5.67
CA VAL A 11 8.45 10.56 -5.96
C VAL A 11 9.69 10.59 -5.07
N ASP A 12 9.88 9.53 -4.30
CA ASP A 12 11.03 9.36 -3.42
C ASP A 12 12.27 8.93 -4.23
N SER A 13 13.30 9.77 -4.23
CA SER A 13 14.56 9.51 -4.94
C SER A 13 15.33 8.30 -4.37
N GLN A 14 15.22 8.05 -3.07
CA GLN A 14 15.85 6.89 -2.44
C GLN A 14 15.16 5.60 -2.86
N LEU A 15 13.84 5.62 -2.97
CA LEU A 15 13.06 4.50 -3.49
C LEU A 15 13.46 4.20 -4.94
N VAL A 16 13.53 5.22 -5.81
CA VAL A 16 13.92 5.05 -7.21
C VAL A 16 15.33 4.48 -7.32
N ALA A 17 16.29 5.03 -6.57
CA ALA A 17 17.67 4.54 -6.55
C ALA A 17 17.74 3.07 -6.14
N ARG A 18 17.07 2.71 -5.04
CA ARG A 18 17.03 1.32 -4.55
C ARG A 18 16.42 0.36 -5.56
N VAL A 19 15.37 0.77 -6.28
CA VAL A 19 14.77 -0.09 -7.31
C VAL A 19 15.71 -0.29 -8.49
N LEU A 20 16.37 0.77 -8.98
CA LEU A 20 17.34 0.65 -10.06
C LEU A 20 18.56 -0.19 -9.66
N ASP A 21 19.02 -0.06 -8.41
CA ASP A 21 20.08 -0.90 -7.86
C ASP A 21 19.64 -2.37 -7.82
N ASN A 22 18.41 -2.65 -7.40
CA ASN A 22 17.85 -4.01 -7.47
C ASN A 22 17.83 -4.53 -8.91
N CYS A 23 17.40 -3.73 -9.90
CA CYS A 23 17.44 -4.14 -11.31
C CYS A 23 18.85 -4.48 -11.78
N LYS A 24 19.85 -3.66 -11.41
CA LYS A 24 21.25 -3.90 -11.73
C LYS A 24 21.77 -5.19 -11.12
N ILE A 25 21.49 -5.42 -9.84
CA ILE A 25 21.89 -6.64 -9.12
C ILE A 25 21.29 -7.89 -9.81
N VAL A 26 20.01 -7.83 -10.17
CA VAL A 26 19.30 -8.92 -10.82
C VAL A 26 19.82 -9.18 -12.24
N SER A 27 20.10 -8.13 -13.02
CA SER A 27 20.64 -8.26 -14.38
C SER A 27 22.05 -8.84 -14.39
N GLU A 28 22.84 -8.59 -13.34
CA GLU A 28 24.14 -9.23 -13.07
C GLU A 28 24.01 -10.68 -12.53
N LYS A 29 22.81 -11.27 -12.65
CA LYS A 29 22.44 -12.66 -12.33
C LYS A 29 22.37 -13.01 -10.85
N GLN A 30 22.11 -12.05 -9.96
CA GLN A 30 21.96 -12.31 -8.54
C GLN A 30 20.49 -12.45 -8.12
N GLY A 31 19.90 -13.62 -8.38
CA GLY A 31 18.62 -14.05 -7.81
C GLY A 31 17.45 -13.06 -7.95
N VAL A 32 16.45 -13.23 -7.08
CA VAL A 32 15.24 -12.37 -7.04
C VAL A 32 15.42 -11.30 -5.97
N LYS A 33 14.97 -10.07 -6.25
CA LYS A 33 14.91 -8.97 -5.29
C LYS A 33 13.47 -8.51 -5.09
N PHE A 34 13.14 -8.16 -3.86
CA PHE A 34 11.80 -7.70 -3.49
C PHE A 34 11.87 -6.27 -2.97
N THR A 35 10.90 -5.45 -3.37
CA THR A 35 10.73 -4.12 -2.79
C THR A 35 9.99 -4.20 -1.45
N GLU A 36 9.99 -3.09 -0.72
CA GLU A 36 8.97 -2.81 0.29
C GLU A 36 7.58 -2.63 -0.37
N PHE A 37 6.51 -2.46 0.42
CA PHE A 37 5.19 -2.12 -0.12
C PHE A 37 5.21 -0.73 -0.75
N LEU A 38 4.76 -0.67 -2.00
CA LEU A 38 4.62 0.54 -2.77
C LEU A 38 3.14 0.89 -2.90
N ASP A 39 2.82 2.17 -2.71
CA ASP A 39 1.48 2.66 -3.01
C ASP A 39 1.25 2.75 -4.54
N PRO A 40 0.00 2.85 -5.00
CA PRO A 40 -0.31 2.89 -6.43
C PRO A 40 0.44 3.97 -7.20
N PHE A 41 0.69 5.13 -6.58
CA PHE A 41 1.42 6.22 -7.23
C PHE A 41 2.90 5.88 -7.44
N HIS A 42 3.58 5.33 -6.43
CA HIS A 42 4.96 4.87 -6.61
C HIS A 42 5.06 3.74 -7.62
N ARG A 43 4.12 2.78 -7.63
CA ARG A 43 4.11 1.70 -8.62
C ARG A 43 3.95 2.21 -10.04
N GLU A 44 2.99 3.09 -10.29
CA GLU A 44 2.78 3.68 -11.61
C GLU A 44 4.05 4.36 -12.14
N PHE A 45 4.81 5.00 -11.25
CA PHE A 45 6.08 5.62 -11.60
C PHE A 45 7.20 4.60 -11.86
N ILE A 46 7.28 3.54 -11.04
CA ILE A 46 8.40 2.58 -11.06
C ILE A 46 8.25 1.53 -12.17
N ARG A 47 7.03 1.08 -12.48
CA ARG A 47 6.75 0.09 -13.53
C ARG A 47 7.51 0.33 -14.84
N PRO A 48 7.45 1.51 -15.47
CA PRO A 48 8.18 1.75 -16.71
C PRO A 48 9.71 1.74 -16.52
N LEU A 49 10.23 2.07 -15.33
CA LEU A 49 11.68 2.02 -15.07
C LEU A 49 12.18 0.58 -15.05
N VAL A 50 11.45 -0.31 -14.37
CA VAL A 50 11.82 -1.73 -14.28
C VAL A 50 11.57 -2.44 -15.61
N ALA A 51 10.44 -2.17 -16.27
CA ALA A 51 10.09 -2.79 -17.56
C ALA A 51 11.09 -2.51 -18.69
N ASN A 52 11.73 -1.33 -18.66
CA ASN A 52 12.73 -0.94 -19.66
C ASN A 52 14.17 -1.33 -19.27
N PHE A 53 14.38 -1.98 -18.13
CA PHE A 53 15.70 -2.40 -17.69
C PHE A 53 16.05 -3.75 -18.34
N PHE A 54 17.20 -3.82 -19.01
CA PHE A 54 17.59 -5.02 -19.76
C PHE A 54 17.91 -6.21 -18.84
N GLY A 55 17.45 -7.41 -19.22
CA GLY A 55 17.76 -8.67 -18.54
C GLY A 55 16.93 -8.95 -17.28
N VAL A 56 15.89 -8.16 -17.00
CA VAL A 56 15.01 -8.35 -15.85
C VAL A 56 13.54 -8.38 -16.25
N ARG A 57 12.74 -9.07 -15.44
CA ARG A 57 11.28 -9.01 -15.41
C ARG A 57 10.82 -8.68 -14.00
N TYR A 58 9.54 -8.36 -13.88
CA TYR A 58 8.94 -8.14 -12.57
C TYR A 58 7.51 -8.66 -12.49
N LEU A 59 7.06 -8.87 -11.25
CA LEU A 59 5.65 -9.11 -10.90
C LEU A 59 5.30 -8.29 -9.67
N GLU A 60 4.00 -8.12 -9.44
CA GLU A 60 3.47 -7.33 -8.33
C GLU A 60 2.46 -8.17 -7.55
N ASP A 61 2.52 -8.10 -6.22
CA ASP A 61 1.57 -8.76 -5.34
C ASP A 61 1.41 -7.98 -4.03
N GLY A 62 0.19 -7.95 -3.52
CA GLY A 62 -0.19 -7.32 -2.25
C GLY A 62 -0.86 -8.29 -1.29
N GLY A 63 -0.85 -9.59 -1.58
CA GLY A 63 -1.35 -10.64 -0.71
C GLY A 63 -2.84 -10.94 -0.85
N TYR A 64 -3.59 -10.15 -1.63
CA TYR A 64 -4.98 -10.44 -1.98
C TYR A 64 -5.43 -9.72 -3.25
N ALA A 65 -6.55 -10.16 -3.81
CA ALA A 65 -7.18 -9.51 -4.95
C ALA A 65 -7.62 -8.08 -4.60
N GLY A 66 -7.14 -7.09 -5.35
CA GLY A 66 -7.51 -5.69 -5.13
C GLY A 66 -6.65 -4.94 -4.12
N ALA A 67 -5.53 -5.51 -3.67
CA ALA A 67 -4.58 -4.80 -2.80
C ALA A 67 -4.12 -3.46 -3.42
N GLU A 68 -4.33 -2.37 -2.68
CA GLU A 68 -3.88 -1.04 -3.07
C GLU A 68 -2.36 -0.97 -2.98
N LYS A 69 -1.74 -1.43 -1.90
CA LYS A 69 -0.28 -1.51 -1.80
C LYS A 69 0.23 -2.88 -2.21
N GLN A 70 1.28 -2.89 -3.02
CA GLN A 70 1.91 -4.14 -3.48
C GLN A 70 3.43 -4.05 -3.39
N ARG A 71 4.08 -5.20 -3.21
CA ARG A 71 5.52 -5.37 -3.37
C ARG A 71 5.80 -5.75 -4.83
N LEU A 72 6.96 -5.34 -5.33
CA LEU A 72 7.49 -5.80 -6.62
C LEU A 72 8.53 -6.88 -6.36
N ALA A 73 8.43 -8.01 -7.06
CA ALA A 73 9.55 -8.91 -7.26
C ALA A 73 10.23 -8.59 -8.59
N ILE A 74 11.54 -8.37 -8.56
CA ILE A 74 12.39 -8.12 -9.72
C ILE A 74 13.29 -9.35 -9.87
N PHE A 75 13.26 -9.99 -11.02
CA PHE A 75 13.91 -11.28 -11.26
C PHE A 75 14.49 -11.37 -12.67
N PRO A 76 15.45 -12.27 -12.93
CA PRO A 76 16.03 -12.39 -14.26
C PRO A 76 14.99 -12.83 -15.30
N ASP A 77 15.14 -12.37 -16.54
CA ASP A 77 14.18 -12.64 -17.63
C ASP A 77 14.03 -14.12 -18.02
N TYR A 78 14.94 -14.99 -17.57
CA TYR A 78 14.85 -16.44 -17.77
C TYR A 78 14.13 -17.20 -16.64
N TYR A 79 13.78 -16.55 -15.52
CA TYR A 79 13.00 -17.16 -14.44
C TYR A 79 11.52 -17.20 -14.79
N SER A 80 10.82 -18.30 -14.54
CA SER A 80 9.36 -18.33 -14.67
C SER A 80 8.71 -17.48 -13.56
N PRO A 81 7.75 -16.58 -13.87
CA PRO A 81 7.00 -15.85 -12.84
C PRO A 81 6.26 -16.78 -11.87
N ALA A 82 5.89 -17.98 -12.31
CA ALA A 82 5.19 -18.97 -11.48
C ALA A 82 6.08 -19.55 -10.35
N ASP A 83 7.41 -19.45 -10.49
CA ASP A 83 8.37 -19.96 -9.51
C ASP A 83 8.75 -18.88 -8.47
N ILE A 84 8.19 -17.68 -8.58
CA ILE A 84 8.48 -16.56 -7.70
C ILE A 84 7.43 -16.50 -6.59
N GLU A 85 7.83 -16.91 -5.39
CA GLU A 85 7.00 -16.74 -4.20
C GLU A 85 7.20 -15.34 -3.60
N MET A 86 6.09 -14.62 -3.41
CA MET A 86 6.12 -13.27 -2.83
C MET A 86 6.21 -13.35 -1.31
N PRO A 87 7.21 -12.68 -0.67
CA PRO A 87 7.39 -12.70 0.77
C PRO A 87 6.33 -11.83 1.47
N ILE A 88 5.08 -12.27 1.47
CA ILE A 88 3.94 -11.58 2.08
C ILE A 88 3.31 -12.50 3.12
N ALA A 89 2.98 -11.93 4.27
CA ALA A 89 2.24 -12.56 5.34
C ALA A 89 0.91 -11.83 5.54
N VAL A 90 -0.13 -12.59 5.91
CA VAL A 90 -1.45 -12.05 6.24
C VAL A 90 -1.73 -12.36 7.69
N LEU A 91 -1.93 -11.32 8.50
CA LEU A 91 -2.09 -11.44 9.94
C LEU A 91 -3.50 -10.99 10.33
N GLU A 92 -4.24 -11.87 11.00
CA GLU A 92 -5.46 -11.50 11.70
C GLU A 92 -5.11 -10.98 13.09
N ILE A 93 -5.38 -9.70 13.31
CA ILE A 93 -5.25 -9.05 14.61
C ILE A 93 -6.63 -9.06 15.26
N ARG A 94 -6.77 -9.81 16.34
CA ARG A 94 -8.01 -9.94 17.12
C ARG A 94 -7.94 -9.07 18.35
N LEU A 95 -8.95 -8.26 18.57
CA LEU A 95 -9.10 -7.45 19.76
C LEU A 95 -9.83 -8.24 20.84
N SER A 96 -9.49 -7.97 22.09
CA SER A 96 -10.22 -8.44 23.27
C SER A 96 -11.69 -8.02 23.32
N ASP A 97 -12.05 -6.92 22.65
CA ASP A 97 -13.43 -6.47 22.47
C ASP A 97 -13.89 -6.71 21.02
N PRO A 98 -14.74 -7.73 20.76
CA PRO A 98 -15.17 -8.10 19.41
C PRO A 98 -16.13 -7.07 18.78
N THR A 99 -16.67 -6.13 19.56
CA THR A 99 -17.61 -5.11 19.05
C THR A 99 -16.90 -3.86 18.54
N ARG A 100 -15.62 -3.71 18.89
CA ARG A 100 -14.88 -2.47 18.62
C ARG A 100 -14.38 -2.43 17.18
N VAL A 101 -14.62 -1.31 16.50
CA VAL A 101 -13.95 -0.99 15.23
C VAL A 101 -12.88 0.06 15.51
N LEU A 102 -11.63 -0.31 15.33
CA LEU A 102 -10.49 0.62 15.39
C LEU A 102 -10.13 1.13 13.99
N SER A 103 -9.55 2.31 13.93
CA SER A 103 -9.13 2.91 12.67
C SER A 103 -7.81 2.30 12.19
N HIS A 104 -7.55 2.39 10.89
CA HIS A 104 -6.24 2.05 10.31
C HIS A 104 -5.06 2.75 11.02
N ARG A 105 -5.27 3.95 11.56
CA ARG A 105 -4.22 4.70 12.27
C ARG A 105 -3.86 4.08 13.60
N ASP A 106 -4.81 3.44 14.28
CA ASP A 106 -4.58 2.79 15.57
C ASP A 106 -3.66 1.58 15.39
N TYR A 107 -3.94 0.73 14.40
CA TYR A 107 -3.09 -0.40 14.03
C TYR A 107 -1.70 0.05 13.58
N LEU A 108 -1.61 1.05 12.70
CA LEU A 108 -0.32 1.61 12.29
C LEU A 108 0.48 2.14 13.47
N GLY A 109 -0.17 2.83 14.41
CA GLY A 109 0.47 3.35 15.62
C GLY A 109 1.07 2.23 16.46
N ALA A 110 0.33 1.14 16.64
CA ALA A 110 0.80 -0.02 17.40
C ALA A 110 2.00 -0.70 16.72
N ILE A 111 1.97 -0.90 15.40
CA ILE A 111 3.09 -1.50 14.66
C ILE A 111 4.34 -0.61 14.69
N VAL A 112 4.19 0.70 14.52
CA VAL A 112 5.31 1.63 14.64
C VAL A 112 5.86 1.64 16.07
N GLY A 113 5.00 1.45 17.08
CA GLY A 113 5.41 1.27 18.48
C GLY A 113 6.31 0.04 18.71
N LEU A 114 6.22 -0.98 17.86
CA LEU A 114 7.13 -2.14 17.85
C LEU A 114 8.48 -1.84 17.17
N GLY A 115 8.71 -0.61 16.72
CA GLY A 115 9.93 -0.20 15.99
C GLY A 115 9.93 -0.58 14.50
N LEU A 116 8.80 -1.06 13.98
CA LEU A 116 8.68 -1.47 12.58
C LEU A 116 8.40 -0.27 11.66
N LYS A 117 9.01 -0.30 10.47
CA LYS A 117 8.80 0.73 9.44
C LYS A 117 7.48 0.50 8.71
N ARG A 118 6.75 1.59 8.43
CA ARG A 118 5.48 1.55 7.69
C ARG A 118 5.60 0.99 6.26
N SER A 119 6.78 1.07 5.66
CA SER A 119 7.06 0.54 4.32
C SER A 119 6.95 -1.00 4.25
N TYR A 120 7.04 -1.69 5.37
CA TYR A 120 6.85 -3.14 5.46
C TYR A 120 5.39 -3.54 5.68
N ILE A 121 4.47 -2.56 5.77
CA ILE A 121 3.05 -2.78 6.00
C ILE A 121 2.30 -2.45 4.71
N GLY A 122 1.58 -3.45 4.20
CA GLY A 122 0.63 -3.30 3.11
C GLY A 122 -0.66 -2.64 3.57
N ASP A 123 -1.78 -3.19 3.10
CA ASP A 123 -3.11 -2.72 3.47
C ASP A 123 -3.52 -3.25 4.85
N ILE A 124 -4.36 -2.48 5.54
CA ILE A 124 -4.99 -2.89 6.81
C ILE A 124 -6.50 -2.83 6.61
N LEU A 125 -7.13 -4.00 6.62
CA LEU A 125 -8.56 -4.18 6.44
C LEU A 125 -9.21 -4.30 7.81
N THR A 126 -9.76 -3.20 8.30
CA THR A 126 -10.35 -3.11 9.64
C THR A 126 -11.78 -3.58 9.66
N PHE A 127 -12.17 -4.31 10.71
CA PHE A 127 -13.54 -4.78 10.94
C PHE A 127 -13.86 -4.75 12.44
N ALA A 128 -15.10 -5.08 12.80
CA ALA A 128 -15.50 -5.20 14.21
C ALA A 128 -14.74 -6.35 14.88
N GLY A 129 -14.00 -6.02 15.94
CA GLY A 129 -13.21 -6.98 16.70
C GLY A 129 -11.79 -7.20 16.19
N GLY A 130 -11.34 -6.49 15.15
CA GLY A 130 -10.00 -6.73 14.62
C GLY A 130 -9.65 -6.08 13.29
N ALA A 131 -8.59 -6.60 12.68
CA ALA A 131 -8.18 -6.25 11.33
C ALA A 131 -7.40 -7.41 10.67
N HIS A 132 -7.45 -7.48 9.34
CA HIS A 132 -6.44 -8.20 8.57
C HIS A 132 -5.35 -7.23 8.15
N MET A 133 -4.12 -7.56 8.48
CA MET A 133 -2.94 -6.79 8.12
C MET A 133 -2.11 -7.57 7.13
N ILE A 134 -1.86 -6.94 5.99
CA ILE A 134 -0.89 -7.42 5.03
C ILE A 134 0.47 -6.89 5.48
N ALA A 135 1.44 -7.78 5.63
CA ALA A 135 2.78 -7.45 6.10
C ALA A 135 3.84 -8.16 5.27
N ALA A 136 5.03 -7.57 5.26
CA ALA A 136 6.21 -8.18 4.71
C ALA A 136 6.55 -9.41 5.56
N ARG A 137 6.85 -10.55 4.93
CA ARG A 137 7.13 -11.82 5.63
C ARG A 137 8.18 -11.66 6.73
N GLU A 138 9.17 -10.81 6.50
CA GLU A 138 10.31 -10.52 7.37
C GLU A 138 9.90 -9.87 8.70
N ILE A 139 8.73 -9.24 8.78
CA ILE A 139 8.23 -8.59 10.01
C ILE A 139 7.11 -9.39 10.70
N ALA A 140 6.66 -10.49 10.10
CA ALA A 140 5.47 -11.22 10.56
C ALA A 140 5.59 -11.69 12.01
N ASP A 141 6.75 -12.22 12.40
CA ASP A 141 6.99 -12.70 13.77
C ASP A 141 6.98 -11.57 14.80
N VAL A 142 7.52 -10.41 14.44
CA VAL A 142 7.48 -9.23 15.31
C VAL A 142 6.04 -8.75 15.49
N VAL A 143 5.24 -8.73 14.41
CA VAL A 143 3.81 -8.39 14.51
C VAL A 143 3.03 -9.41 15.34
N ARG A 144 3.39 -10.71 15.31
CA ARG A 144 2.77 -11.72 16.19
C ARG A 144 2.98 -11.45 17.69
N SER A 145 4.03 -10.72 18.05
CA SER A 145 4.28 -10.28 19.43
C SER A 145 3.45 -9.06 19.88
N LEU A 146 2.59 -8.54 19.01
CA LEU A 146 1.70 -7.41 19.30
C LEU A 146 0.72 -7.77 20.44
N GLY A 147 0.87 -7.11 21.58
CA GLY A 147 0.00 -7.34 22.75
C GLY A 147 -1.17 -6.36 22.91
N GLU A 148 -1.10 -5.18 22.29
CA GLU A 148 -2.12 -4.14 22.43
C GLU A 148 -2.22 -3.29 21.15
N VAL A 149 -3.46 -2.93 20.79
CA VAL A 149 -3.73 -1.88 19.81
C VAL A 149 -4.55 -0.79 20.50
N HIS A 150 -4.00 0.43 20.51
CA HIS A 150 -4.51 1.58 21.25
C HIS A 150 -4.63 1.35 22.76
N LYS A 151 -5.68 0.68 23.24
CA LYS A 151 -5.93 0.38 24.67
C LYS A 151 -6.55 -1.00 24.87
N PHE A 152 -6.71 -1.75 23.79
CA PHE A 152 -7.36 -3.04 23.77
C PHE A 152 -6.28 -4.09 23.59
N ARG A 153 -6.29 -5.12 24.46
CA ARG A 153 -5.43 -6.28 24.25
C ARG A 153 -5.70 -6.85 22.87
N ALA A 154 -4.62 -7.21 22.19
CA ALA A 154 -4.65 -7.75 20.85
C ALA A 154 -3.84 -9.05 20.79
N GLU A 155 -4.25 -9.93 19.88
CA GLU A 155 -3.52 -11.14 19.50
C GLU A 155 -3.41 -11.16 17.98
N ALA A 156 -2.20 -11.37 17.46
CA ALA A 156 -1.95 -11.46 16.03
C ALA A 156 -1.61 -12.89 15.63
N VAL A 157 -2.40 -13.46 14.74
CA VAL A 157 -2.19 -14.82 14.19
C VAL A 157 -2.04 -14.76 12.68
N GLU A 158 -1.18 -15.59 12.11
CA GLU A 158 -1.12 -15.71 10.66
C GLU A 158 -2.29 -16.53 10.14
N ILE A 159 -2.90 -16.02 9.08
CA ILE A 159 -3.98 -16.68 8.37
C ILE A 159 -3.59 -16.84 6.89
N PRO A 160 -4.15 -17.83 6.19
CA PRO A 160 -3.91 -17.95 4.77
C PRO A 160 -4.61 -16.81 3.99
N PRO A 161 -4.04 -16.35 2.85
CA PRO A 161 -4.60 -15.25 2.06
C PRO A 161 -6.08 -15.38 1.67
N TYR A 162 -6.55 -16.60 1.39
CA TYR A 162 -7.95 -16.84 1.04
C TYR A 162 -8.93 -16.62 2.20
N SER A 163 -8.45 -16.47 3.44
CA SER A 163 -9.28 -16.14 4.61
C SER A 163 -9.46 -14.63 4.80
N ILE A 164 -8.83 -13.80 3.96
CA ILE A 164 -9.01 -12.36 4.00
C ILE A 164 -10.47 -12.03 3.72
N ARG A 165 -11.10 -11.44 4.73
CA ARG A 165 -12.35 -10.70 4.60
C ARG A 165 -12.02 -9.35 3.99
N TRP A 166 -12.12 -9.26 2.68
CA TRP A 166 -12.18 -7.99 1.98
C TRP A 166 -13.61 -7.87 1.46
N GLU A 167 -14.36 -6.92 2.01
CA GLU A 167 -15.63 -6.55 1.40
C GLU A 167 -15.31 -5.62 0.23
N GLU A 168 -15.82 -5.92 -0.96
CA GLU A 168 -15.90 -4.91 -2.02
C GLU A 168 -16.63 -3.70 -1.43
N GLN A 169 -15.92 -2.60 -1.20
CA GLN A 169 -16.56 -1.40 -0.70
C GLN A 169 -17.67 -1.03 -1.68
N PRO A 170 -18.89 -0.74 -1.20
CA PRO A 170 -20.00 -0.44 -2.08
C PRO A 170 -19.66 0.79 -2.92
N VAL A 171 -19.36 0.56 -4.19
CA VAL A 171 -19.08 1.63 -5.14
C VAL A 171 -20.41 2.22 -5.58
N ARG A 172 -20.62 3.50 -5.26
CA ARG A 172 -21.74 4.26 -5.81
C ARG A 172 -21.26 5.07 -7.00
N THR A 173 -21.65 4.66 -8.20
CA THR A 173 -21.44 5.45 -9.42
C THR A 173 -22.37 6.66 -9.42
N ILE A 174 -21.81 7.85 -9.57
CA ILE A 174 -22.54 9.11 -9.61
C ILE A 174 -22.26 9.76 -10.96
N SER A 175 -23.29 9.87 -11.80
CA SER A 175 -23.23 10.61 -13.05
C SER A 175 -23.80 12.00 -12.84
N CYS A 176 -23.01 13.04 -13.10
CA CYS A 176 -23.41 14.43 -12.90
C CYS A 176 -22.66 15.36 -13.86
N THR A 177 -23.23 16.55 -14.09
CA THR A 177 -22.56 17.62 -14.82
C THR A 177 -22.00 18.63 -13.83
N VAL A 178 -20.72 18.95 -13.97
CA VAL A 178 -20.06 20.02 -13.20
C VAL A 178 -19.79 21.21 -14.10
N ALA A 179 -19.89 22.42 -13.54
CA ALA A 179 -19.62 23.65 -14.29
C ALA A 179 -18.13 23.78 -14.70
N SER A 180 -17.23 23.12 -13.98
CA SER A 180 -15.80 23.01 -14.32
C SER A 180 -15.17 21.79 -13.64
N VAL A 181 -14.06 21.28 -14.20
CA VAL A 181 -13.32 20.11 -13.68
C VAL A 181 -12.43 20.47 -12.48
N ARG A 182 -12.87 21.44 -11.66
CA ARG A 182 -12.16 21.79 -10.42
C ARG A 182 -12.46 20.71 -9.37
N LEU A 183 -11.43 20.31 -8.63
CA LEU A 183 -11.53 19.25 -7.63
C LEU A 183 -12.62 19.52 -6.58
N ASP A 184 -12.74 20.77 -6.11
CA ASP A 184 -13.77 21.18 -5.16
C ASP A 184 -15.20 21.02 -5.73
N ALA A 185 -15.38 21.30 -7.02
CA ALA A 185 -16.66 21.14 -7.72
C ALA A 185 -17.02 19.67 -7.92
N VAL A 186 -16.06 18.83 -8.29
CA VAL A 186 -16.25 17.38 -8.45
C VAL A 186 -16.57 16.73 -7.10
N LEU A 187 -15.83 17.04 -6.04
CA LEU A 187 -16.09 16.52 -4.68
C LEU A 187 -17.45 16.97 -4.13
N SER A 188 -17.78 18.25 -4.32
CA SER A 188 -19.05 18.82 -3.84
C SER A 188 -20.24 18.09 -4.45
N THR A 189 -20.23 17.89 -5.78
CA THR A 189 -21.30 17.18 -6.48
C THR A 189 -21.28 15.68 -6.21
N GLY A 190 -20.11 15.04 -6.25
CA GLY A 190 -19.97 13.60 -6.04
C GLY A 190 -20.28 13.14 -4.61
N LEU A 191 -20.01 13.95 -3.60
CA LEU A 191 -20.27 13.59 -2.21
C LEU A 191 -21.49 14.31 -1.61
N GLY A 192 -22.21 15.11 -2.41
CA GLY A 192 -23.39 15.85 -1.96
C GLY A 192 -23.09 16.84 -0.83
N MET A 193 -21.89 17.44 -0.81
CA MET A 193 -21.45 18.38 0.22
C MET A 193 -21.27 19.79 -0.32
N GLY A 194 -21.37 20.81 0.54
CA GLY A 194 -21.12 22.20 0.14
C GLY A 194 -19.67 22.45 -0.30
N ARG A 195 -19.47 23.37 -1.25
CA ARG A 195 -18.13 23.69 -1.80
C ARG A 195 -17.12 24.14 -0.74
N SER A 196 -17.54 24.91 0.27
CA SER A 196 -16.66 25.34 1.35
C SER A 196 -16.09 24.15 2.13
N LYS A 197 -16.91 23.14 2.42
CA LYS A 197 -16.49 21.91 3.09
C LYS A 197 -15.55 21.08 2.22
N ALA A 198 -15.81 20.99 0.91
CA ALA A 198 -14.90 20.33 -0.03
C ALA A 198 -13.52 21.04 -0.06
N ALA A 199 -13.51 22.38 -0.07
CA ALA A 199 -12.27 23.15 -0.02
C ALA A 199 -11.50 22.97 1.29
N GLU A 200 -12.19 22.87 2.43
CA GLU A 200 -11.57 22.55 3.73
C GLU A 200 -10.94 21.16 3.73
N LEU A 201 -11.59 20.15 3.15
CA LEU A 201 -11.05 18.80 3.05
C LEU A 201 -9.81 18.74 2.16
N ILE A 202 -9.79 19.48 1.05
CA ILE A 202 -8.61 19.61 0.18
C ILE A 202 -7.47 20.24 0.97
N LYS A 203 -7.71 21.41 1.60
CA LYS A 203 -6.70 22.12 2.41
C LYS A 203 -6.22 21.31 3.62
N GLY A 204 -7.06 20.42 4.14
CA GLY A 204 -6.77 19.56 5.29
C GLY A 204 -6.08 18.23 4.94
N ASP A 205 -5.55 18.09 3.71
CA ASP A 205 -4.86 16.88 3.23
C ASP A 205 -5.73 15.61 3.28
N LYS A 206 -7.06 15.77 3.22
CA LYS A 206 -8.01 14.65 3.22
C LYS A 206 -8.34 14.14 1.83
N VAL A 207 -7.87 14.82 0.80
CA VAL A 207 -8.13 14.48 -0.61
C VAL A 207 -6.80 14.24 -1.30
N LYS A 208 -6.75 13.17 -2.09
CA LYS A 208 -5.65 12.86 -2.98
C LYS A 208 -6.20 12.65 -4.39
N VAL A 209 -5.44 13.09 -5.39
CA VAL A 209 -5.74 12.77 -6.80
C VAL A 209 -4.59 11.91 -7.30
N ASN A 210 -4.91 10.71 -7.78
CA ASN A 210 -3.91 9.71 -8.16
C ASN A 210 -2.86 9.50 -7.05
N TRP A 211 -3.34 9.32 -5.81
CA TRP A 211 -2.54 9.16 -4.58
C TRP A 211 -1.55 10.29 -4.24
N ARG A 212 -1.53 11.39 -5.01
CA ARG A 212 -0.76 12.60 -4.71
C ARG A 212 -1.57 13.56 -3.83
N GLN A 213 -0.89 14.19 -2.89
CA GLN A 213 -1.46 15.35 -2.17
C GLN A 213 -1.65 16.50 -3.15
N ILE A 214 -2.77 17.20 -3.01
CA ILE A 214 -3.11 18.38 -3.80
C ILE A 214 -2.81 19.60 -2.93
N VAL A 215 -1.72 20.28 -3.28
CA VAL A 215 -1.25 21.50 -2.60
C VAL A 215 -1.77 22.73 -3.31
#